data_AF-A0A940F5U0-F1
#
_entry.id   AF-A0A940F5U0-F1
#
_cell.length_a   1.000
_cell.length_b   1.000
_cell.length_c   1.000
_cell.angle_alpha   90.00
_cell.angle_beta   90.00
_cell.angle_gamma   90.00
#
_symmetry.space_group_name_H-M   'P 1'
#
loop_
_entity.id
_entity.type
_entity.pdbx_description
1 polymer ?
#
loop_
_entity_poly.entity_id
_entity_poly.type
_entity_poly.pdbx_seq_one_letter_code
_entity_poly.pdbx_strand_id
1 'polypeptide(L)'
;MRRAGALVAVLLVVLLVLLCACTTRAGSPAGESAWREQADKVLGAAMSSLGTARVVLENDTDLPHPYAVVTLQDAITSLHRESGSFLTSRPPDDRHTDNDRVVAALGEATTLLTRVSTAVAANAGTAALRESVRKAYDDLDDLRTKVAGS
;
A
#
# COMPACT_ATOMS: atom_id res chain seq x y z
N MET A 1 56.69 -4.41 -7.63
CA MET A 1 55.82 -3.22 -7.58
C MET A 1 54.63 -3.23 -8.57
N ARG A 2 54.26 -4.36 -9.21
CA ARG A 2 53.14 -4.41 -10.19
C ARG A 2 51.79 -4.91 -9.64
N ARG A 3 51.75 -5.45 -8.41
CA ARG A 3 50.53 -6.05 -7.82
C ARG A 3 49.63 -5.05 -7.09
N ALA A 4 50.15 -3.90 -6.68
CA ALA A 4 49.38 -2.85 -6.01
C ALA A 4 48.44 -2.10 -6.98
N GLY A 5 48.86 -1.87 -8.23
CA GLY A 5 48.04 -1.17 -9.23
C GLY A 5 46.80 -1.94 -9.68
N ALA A 6 46.88 -3.28 -9.73
CA ALA A 6 45.74 -4.12 -10.11
C ALA A 6 44.64 -4.14 -9.03
N LEU A 7 45.03 -4.15 -7.75
CA LEU A 7 44.08 -4.09 -6.63
C LEU A 7 43.37 -2.75 -6.55
N VAL A 8 44.10 -1.65 -6.79
CA VAL A 8 43.50 -0.30 -6.83
C VAL A 8 42.51 -0.16 -7.98
N ALA A 9 42.83 -0.70 -9.17
CA ALA A 9 41.92 -0.65 -10.32
C ALA A 9 40.62 -1.45 -10.10
N VAL A 10 40.71 -2.65 -9.50
CA VAL A 10 39.53 -3.46 -9.17
C VAL A 10 38.66 -2.76 -8.12
N LEU A 11 39.28 -2.17 -7.08
CA LEU A 11 38.55 -1.43 -6.05
C LEU A 11 37.83 -0.21 -6.65
N LEU A 12 38.47 0.50 -7.59
CA LEU A 12 37.88 1.67 -8.27
C LEU A 12 36.71 1.29 -9.18
N VAL A 13 36.80 0.15 -9.88
CA VAL A 13 35.69 -0.37 -10.71
C VAL A 13 34.52 -0.83 -9.85
N VAL A 14 34.77 -1.55 -8.75
CA VAL A 14 33.71 -1.95 -7.81
C VAL A 14 33.05 -0.73 -7.15
N LEU A 15 33.83 0.29 -6.79
CA LEU A 15 33.31 1.55 -6.28
C LEU A 15 32.48 2.29 -7.33
N LEU A 16 32.89 2.30 -8.61
CA LEU A 16 32.15 2.93 -9.70
C LEU A 16 30.81 2.21 -9.98
N VAL A 17 30.79 0.88 -9.89
CA VAL A 17 29.58 0.06 -10.04
C VAL A 17 28.62 0.28 -8.85
N LEU A 18 29.15 0.36 -7.63
CA LEU A 18 28.36 0.69 -6.43
C LEU A 18 27.80 2.13 -6.47
N LEU A 19 28.57 3.09 -7.00
CA LEU A 19 28.12 4.47 -7.16
C LEU A 19 27.07 4.63 -8.27
N CYS A 20 27.14 3.83 -9.35
CA CYS A 20 26.09 3.83 -10.39
C CYS A 20 24.80 3.15 -9.91
N ALA A 21 24.88 2.12 -9.05
CA ALA A 21 23.71 1.45 -8.49
C ALA A 21 22.92 2.31 -7.49
N CYS A 22 23.48 3.42 -7.00
CA CYS A 22 22.81 4.37 -6.10
C CYS A 22 22.23 5.61 -6.82
N THR A 23 22.17 5.62 -8.15
CA THR A 23 21.59 6.74 -8.92
C THR A 23 20.15 6.53 -9.38
N THR A 24 19.35 5.75 -8.64
CA THR A 24 17.90 5.96 -8.66
C THR A 24 17.60 7.28 -7.97
N ARG A 25 17.76 8.34 -8.77
CA ARG A 25 17.40 9.71 -8.46
C ARG A 25 15.97 9.70 -7.93
N ALA A 26 15.81 9.94 -6.63
CA ALA A 26 14.52 10.27 -6.07
C ALA A 26 13.92 11.39 -6.93
N GLY A 27 12.86 11.08 -7.69
CA GLY A 27 12.18 12.02 -8.57
C GLY A 27 12.18 11.72 -10.09
N SER A 28 12.88 10.68 -10.57
CA SER A 28 12.60 10.18 -11.94
C SER A 28 11.27 9.43 -11.93
N PRO A 29 10.35 9.66 -12.90
CA PRO A 29 9.11 8.89 -12.97
C PRO A 29 9.43 7.40 -13.02
N ALA A 30 8.68 6.61 -12.26
CA ALA A 30 8.78 5.16 -12.34
C ALA A 30 8.46 4.70 -13.77
N GLY A 31 9.08 3.61 -14.22
CA GLY A 31 8.62 2.95 -15.44
C GLY A 31 7.16 2.51 -15.27
N GLU A 32 6.37 2.57 -16.33
CA GLU A 32 4.91 2.28 -16.27
C GLU A 32 4.61 0.92 -15.63
N SER A 33 5.40 -0.12 -15.95
CA SER A 33 5.28 -1.44 -15.34
C SER A 33 5.53 -1.45 -13.83
N ALA A 34 6.55 -0.71 -13.37
CA ALA A 34 6.90 -0.63 -11.96
C ALA A 34 5.83 0.15 -11.17
N TRP A 35 5.31 1.25 -11.73
CA TRP A 35 4.21 1.98 -11.13
C TRP A 35 2.94 1.12 -11.06
N ARG A 36 2.60 0.39 -12.13
CA ARG A 36 1.45 -0.53 -12.14
C ARG A 36 1.57 -1.63 -11.10
N GLU A 37 2.74 -2.27 -10.99
CA GLU A 37 2.99 -3.30 -9.98
C GLU A 37 2.81 -2.73 -8.56
N GLN A 38 3.29 -1.51 -8.32
CA GLN A 38 3.15 -0.87 -7.02
C GLN A 38 1.71 -0.43 -6.74
N ALA A 39 0.97 0.02 -7.76
CA ALA A 39 -0.46 0.30 -7.68
C ALA A 39 -1.26 -0.97 -7.38
N ASP A 40 -0.98 -2.08 -8.06
CA ASP A 40 -1.60 -3.38 -7.80
C ASP A 40 -1.37 -3.84 -6.35
N LYS A 41 -0.10 -3.75 -5.90
CA LYS A 41 0.29 -4.10 -4.54
C LYS A 41 -0.46 -3.29 -3.49
N VAL A 42 -0.51 -1.96 -3.64
CA VAL A 42 -1.12 -1.08 -2.63
C VAL A 42 -2.65 -1.21 -2.62
N LEU A 43 -3.29 -1.37 -3.79
CA LEU A 43 -4.72 -1.64 -3.89
C LEU A 43 -5.07 -3.01 -3.29
N GLY A 44 -4.26 -4.04 -3.56
CA GLY A 44 -4.39 -5.35 -2.93
C GLY A 44 -4.24 -5.30 -1.41
N ALA A 45 -3.32 -4.47 -0.89
CA ALA A 45 -3.19 -4.24 0.55
C ALA A 45 -4.44 -3.56 1.14
N ALA A 46 -4.99 -2.55 0.47
CA ALA A 46 -6.22 -1.88 0.90
C ALA A 46 -7.42 -2.85 0.92
N MET A 47 -7.58 -3.65 -0.13
CA MET A 47 -8.60 -4.70 -0.21
C MET A 47 -8.43 -5.73 0.90
N SER A 48 -7.20 -6.20 1.16
CA SER A 48 -6.91 -7.13 2.25
C SER A 48 -7.32 -6.57 3.61
N SER A 49 -6.92 -5.32 3.91
CA SER A 49 -7.28 -4.66 5.16
C SER A 49 -8.79 -4.45 5.31
N LEU A 50 -9.50 -4.09 4.24
CA LEU A 50 -10.97 -3.99 4.25
C LEU A 50 -11.64 -5.36 4.39
N GLY A 51 -11.08 -6.41 3.79
CA GLY A 51 -11.52 -7.79 3.97
C GLY A 51 -11.38 -8.23 5.44
N THR A 52 -10.28 -7.89 6.09
CA THR A 52 -10.11 -8.10 7.54
C THR A 52 -11.18 -7.37 8.34
N ALA A 53 -11.45 -6.10 8.03
CA ALA A 53 -12.49 -5.34 8.70
C ALA A 53 -13.88 -5.96 8.49
N ARG A 54 -14.17 -6.42 7.28
CA ARG A 54 -15.42 -7.14 6.97
C ARG A 54 -15.57 -8.38 7.84
N VAL A 55 -14.54 -9.24 7.93
CA VAL A 55 -14.58 -10.44 8.78
C VAL A 55 -14.82 -10.08 10.24
N VAL A 56 -14.16 -9.03 10.76
CA VAL A 56 -14.39 -8.55 12.13
C VAL A 56 -15.84 -8.11 12.33
N LEU A 57 -16.41 -7.36 11.38
CA LEU A 57 -17.78 -6.88 11.46
C LEU A 57 -18.83 -7.98 11.30
N GLU A 58 -18.54 -9.03 10.51
CA GLU A 58 -19.45 -10.17 10.31
C GLU A 58 -19.47 -11.11 11.52
N ASN A 59 -18.43 -11.10 12.36
CA ASN A 59 -18.27 -11.97 13.52
C ASN A 59 -18.20 -11.16 14.83
N ASP A 60 -18.88 -10.01 14.91
CA ASP A 60 -18.78 -9.08 16.05
C ASP A 60 -19.30 -9.65 17.38
N THR A 61 -20.14 -10.69 17.33
CA THR A 61 -20.62 -11.43 18.51
C THR A 61 -19.71 -12.58 18.93
N ASP A 62 -18.93 -13.12 17.98
CA ASP A 62 -18.20 -14.39 18.14
C ASP A 62 -16.69 -14.17 18.37
N LEU A 63 -16.20 -12.97 18.07
CA LEU A 63 -14.80 -12.59 18.29
C LEU A 63 -14.62 -11.93 19.67
N PRO A 64 -13.58 -12.32 20.44
CA PRO A 64 -13.20 -11.58 21.62
C PRO A 64 -12.91 -10.11 21.27
N HIS A 65 -13.56 -9.17 21.95
CA HIS A 65 -13.40 -7.74 21.67
C HIS A 65 -11.92 -7.27 21.59
N PRO A 66 -11.00 -7.67 22.50
CA PRO A 66 -9.59 -7.29 22.38
C PRO A 66 -8.94 -7.79 21.08
N TYR A 67 -9.32 -8.98 20.60
CA TYR A 67 -8.82 -9.53 19.34
C TYR A 67 -9.31 -8.71 18.15
N ALA A 68 -10.60 -8.34 18.12
CA ALA A 68 -11.16 -7.49 17.07
C ALA A 68 -10.45 -6.13 16.97
N VAL A 69 -10.18 -5.49 18.11
CA VAL A 69 -9.48 -4.20 18.17
C VAL A 69 -8.05 -4.31 17.62
N VAL A 70 -7.27 -5.28 18.09
CA VAL A 70 -5.88 -5.47 17.64
C VAL A 70 -5.83 -5.81 16.15
N THR A 71 -6.70 -6.70 15.69
CA THR A 71 -6.79 -7.11 14.27
C THR A 71 -7.03 -5.91 13.35
N LEU A 72 -7.92 -4.99 13.74
CA LEU A 72 -8.19 -3.77 12.96
C LEU A 72 -7.01 -2.79 12.99
N GLN A 73 -6.31 -2.68 14.13
CA GLN A 73 -5.11 -1.83 14.23
C GLN A 73 -3.97 -2.35 13.34
N ASP A 74 -3.79 -3.67 13.27
CA ASP A 74 -2.80 -4.31 12.40
C ASP A 74 -3.13 -4.09 10.92
N ALA A 75 -4.42 -4.17 10.56
CA ALA A 75 -4.90 -3.89 9.21
C ALA A 75 -4.63 -2.42 8.80
N ILE A 76 -4.89 -1.46 9.69
CA ILE A 76 -4.59 -0.03 9.46
C ILE A 76 -3.08 0.19 9.32
N THR A 77 -2.28 -0.37 10.23
CA THR A 77 -0.83 -0.21 10.23
C THR A 77 -0.20 -0.78 8.95
N SER A 78 -0.70 -1.93 8.49
CA SER A 78 -0.24 -2.55 7.25
C SER A 78 -0.61 -1.71 6.03
N LEU A 79 -1.84 -1.17 5.97
CA LEU A 79 -2.24 -0.28 4.88
C LEU A 79 -1.38 1.00 4.86
N HIS A 80 -1.17 1.66 6.00
CA HIS A 80 -0.32 2.85 6.08
C HIS A 80 1.11 2.60 5.59
N ARG A 81 1.68 1.44 5.92
CA ARG A 81 3.03 1.07 5.49
C ARG A 81 3.11 0.95 3.97
N GLU A 82 2.17 0.24 3.37
CA GLU A 82 2.12 0.04 1.92
C GLU A 82 1.77 1.33 1.17
N SER A 83 0.81 2.10 1.68
CA SER A 83 0.45 3.40 1.10
C SER A 83 1.59 4.41 1.16
N GLY A 84 2.35 4.44 2.27
CA GLY A 84 3.52 5.30 2.39
C GLY A 84 4.59 4.99 1.33
N SER A 85 4.78 3.71 1.00
CA SER A 85 5.69 3.31 -0.07
C SER A 85 5.19 3.74 -1.46
N PHE A 86 3.89 3.69 -1.71
CA PHE A 86 3.32 4.11 -3.00
C PHE A 86 3.34 5.64 -3.16
N LEU A 87 2.96 6.38 -2.12
CA LEU A 87 2.86 7.85 -2.13
C LEU A 87 4.20 8.58 -2.33
N THR A 88 5.32 7.89 -2.09
CA THR A 88 6.66 8.43 -2.33
C THR A 88 7.16 8.15 -3.75
N SER A 89 6.44 7.35 -4.53
CA SER A 89 6.74 7.05 -5.93
C SER A 89 6.09 8.08 -6.86
N ARG A 90 6.82 8.58 -7.85
CA ARG A 90 6.28 9.48 -8.87
C ARG A 90 5.66 8.65 -10.00
N PRO A 91 4.38 8.85 -10.36
CA PRO A 91 3.79 8.15 -11.49
C PRO A 91 4.46 8.56 -12.82
N PRO A 92 4.36 7.72 -13.86
CA PRO A 92 4.61 8.14 -15.24
C PRO A 92 3.80 9.39 -15.61
N ASP A 93 4.32 10.21 -16.52
CA ASP A 93 3.71 11.50 -16.87
C ASP A 93 2.30 11.36 -17.48
N ASP A 94 1.95 10.21 -18.07
CA ASP A 94 0.62 9.90 -18.61
C ASP A 94 -0.35 9.28 -17.58
N ARG A 95 0.12 9.00 -16.36
CA ARG A 95 -0.64 8.26 -15.32
C ARG A 95 -1.06 9.10 -14.12
N HIS A 96 -0.91 10.42 -14.17
CA HIS A 96 -1.30 11.30 -13.06
C HIS A 96 -2.77 11.11 -12.64
N THR A 97 -3.71 11.03 -13.59
CA THR A 97 -5.14 10.85 -13.27
C THR A 97 -5.43 9.50 -12.61
N ASP A 98 -4.81 8.42 -13.06
CA ASP A 98 -4.98 7.10 -12.44
C ASP A 98 -4.34 7.08 -11.05
N ASN A 99 -3.17 7.71 -10.90
CA ASN A 99 -2.51 7.87 -9.62
C ASN A 99 -3.38 8.61 -8.61
N ASP A 100 -4.01 9.72 -9.01
CA ASP A 100 -4.91 10.49 -8.13
C ASP A 100 -6.11 9.65 -7.68
N ARG A 101 -6.64 8.79 -8.56
CA ARG A 101 -7.72 7.85 -8.19
C ARG A 101 -7.25 6.80 -7.18
N VAL A 102 -6.04 6.24 -7.37
CA VAL A 102 -5.46 5.31 -6.40
C VAL A 102 -5.26 5.99 -5.05
N VAL A 103 -4.67 7.19 -5.03
CA VAL A 103 -4.45 7.95 -3.79
C VAL A 103 -5.77 8.28 -3.08
N ALA A 104 -6.78 8.73 -3.82
CA ALA A 104 -8.11 9.00 -3.27
C ALA A 104 -8.73 7.74 -2.64
N ALA A 105 -8.71 6.62 -3.36
CA ALA A 105 -9.25 5.35 -2.88
C ALA A 105 -8.52 4.83 -1.62
N LEU A 106 -7.19 4.99 -1.56
CA LEU A 106 -6.41 4.66 -0.35
C LEU A 106 -6.80 5.53 0.84
N GLY A 107 -7.03 6.83 0.61
CA GLY A 107 -7.51 7.76 1.64
C GLY A 107 -8.90 7.40 2.16
N GLU A 108 -9.81 7.02 1.27
CA GLU A 108 -11.16 6.55 1.64
C GLU A 108 -11.12 5.24 2.43
N ALA A 109 -10.34 4.26 1.97
CA ALA A 109 -10.15 2.98 2.66
C ALA A 109 -9.58 3.19 4.08
N THR A 110 -8.56 4.04 4.21
CA THR A 110 -7.95 4.39 5.51
C THR A 110 -8.96 5.06 6.45
N THR A 111 -9.73 6.02 5.93
CA THR A 111 -10.79 6.70 6.68
C THR A 111 -11.84 5.71 7.18
N LEU A 112 -12.26 4.79 6.32
CA LEU A 112 -13.26 3.80 6.66
C LEU A 112 -12.76 2.78 7.69
N LEU A 113 -11.53 2.27 7.53
CA LEU A 113 -10.90 1.38 8.51
C LEU A 113 -10.78 2.04 9.88
N THR A 114 -10.42 3.32 9.91
CA THR A 114 -10.34 4.11 11.17
C THR A 114 -11.71 4.25 11.83
N ARG A 115 -12.77 4.49 11.05
CA ARG A 115 -14.16 4.52 11.56
C ARG A 115 -14.60 3.17 12.11
N VAL A 116 -14.29 2.07 11.42
CA VAL A 116 -14.57 0.70 11.89
C VAL A 116 -13.82 0.41 13.18
N SER A 117 -12.51 0.68 13.23
CA SER A 117 -11.69 0.51 14.42
C SER A 117 -12.24 1.28 15.61
N THR A 118 -12.65 2.53 15.41
CA THR A 118 -13.24 3.38 16.45
C THR A 118 -14.59 2.85 16.91
N ALA A 119 -15.47 2.46 15.99
CA ALA A 119 -16.78 1.92 16.32
C ALA A 119 -16.66 0.59 17.10
N VAL A 120 -15.78 -0.31 16.66
CA VAL A 120 -15.51 -1.58 17.33
C VAL A 120 -14.91 -1.34 18.71
N ALA A 121 -13.89 -0.49 18.84
CA ALA A 121 -13.26 -0.17 20.13
C ALA A 121 -14.25 0.47 21.13
N ALA A 122 -15.21 1.26 20.63
CA ALA A 122 -16.25 1.87 21.45
C ALA A 122 -17.45 0.95 21.73
N ASN A 123 -17.47 -0.28 21.20
CA ASN A 123 -18.66 -1.15 21.17
C ASN A 123 -19.92 -0.43 20.64
N ALA A 124 -19.73 0.44 19.65
CA ALA A 124 -20.81 1.18 19.00
C ALA A 124 -21.46 0.34 17.89
N GLY A 125 -22.65 0.75 17.43
CA GLY A 125 -23.33 0.08 16.34
C GLY A 125 -22.55 0.14 15.01
N THR A 126 -22.28 -1.02 14.42
CA THR A 126 -21.45 -1.17 13.20
C THR A 126 -22.24 -1.50 11.93
N ALA A 127 -23.57 -1.61 12.01
CA ALA A 127 -24.41 -2.07 10.90
C ALA A 127 -24.23 -1.25 9.61
N ALA A 128 -24.20 0.08 9.71
CA ALA A 128 -23.98 0.96 8.55
C ALA A 128 -22.55 0.86 7.97
N LEU A 129 -21.58 0.43 8.78
CA LEU A 129 -20.18 0.30 8.36
C LEU A 129 -19.95 -0.97 7.55
N ARG A 130 -20.72 -2.05 7.78
CA ARG A 130 -20.66 -3.28 6.97
C ARG A 130 -20.88 -2.99 5.49
N GLU A 131 -21.92 -2.22 5.19
CA GLU A 131 -22.24 -1.82 3.82
C GLU A 131 -21.17 -0.95 3.21
N SER A 132 -20.66 0.01 3.99
CA SER A 132 -19.61 0.90 3.55
C SER A 132 -18.32 0.14 3.23
N VAL A 133 -17.95 -0.86 4.05
CA VAL A 133 -16.75 -1.70 3.85
C VAL A 133 -16.91 -2.56 2.61
N ARG A 134 -18.08 -3.18 2.42
CA ARG A 134 -18.37 -3.97 1.22
C ARG A 134 -18.24 -3.11 -0.04
N LYS A 135 -18.90 -1.95 -0.06
CA LYS A 135 -18.82 -1.03 -1.20
C LYS A 135 -17.38 -0.59 -1.48
N ALA A 136 -16.63 -0.17 -0.46
CA ALA A 136 -15.25 0.25 -0.63
C ALA A 136 -14.34 -0.88 -1.15
N TYR A 137 -14.60 -2.13 -0.75
CA TYR A 137 -13.89 -3.29 -1.28
C TYR A 137 -14.19 -3.47 -2.77
N ASP A 138 -15.47 -3.43 -3.16
CA ASP A 138 -15.89 -3.57 -4.56
C ASP A 138 -15.32 -2.42 -5.42
N ASP A 139 -15.39 -1.17 -4.95
CA ASP A 139 -14.84 0.00 -5.63
C ASP A 139 -13.30 -0.10 -5.84
N LEU A 140 -12.57 -0.68 -4.89
CA LEU A 140 -11.13 -0.93 -5.01
C LEU A 140 -10.80 -2.06 -6.00
N ASP A 141 -11.58 -3.15 -6.01
CA ASP A 141 -11.40 -4.24 -6.98
C ASP A 141 -11.60 -3.75 -8.42
N ASP A 142 -12.64 -2.93 -8.60
CA ASP A 142 -12.96 -2.24 -9.84
C ASP A 142 -11.81 -1.32 -10.30
N LEU A 143 -11.26 -0.54 -9.38
CA LEU A 143 -10.13 0.35 -9.65
C LEU A 143 -8.87 -0.43 -9.97
N ARG A 144 -8.59 -1.49 -9.21
CA ARG A 144 -7.45 -2.38 -9.41
C ARG A 144 -7.47 -3.01 -10.80
N THR A 145 -8.61 -3.53 -11.22
CA THR A 145 -8.80 -4.09 -12.57
C THR A 145 -8.47 -3.05 -13.65
N LYS A 146 -8.96 -1.80 -13.48
CA LYS A 146 -8.75 -0.71 -14.45
C LYS A 146 -7.29 -0.22 -14.50
N VAL A 147 -6.58 -0.21 -13.36
CA VAL A 147 -5.24 0.36 -13.24
C VAL A 147 -4.14 -0.67 -13.48
N ALA A 148 -4.31 -1.89 -12.94
CA ALA A 148 -3.33 -2.97 -13.01
C ALA A 148 -3.45 -3.82 -14.28
N GLY A 149 -4.62 -3.81 -14.96
CA GLY A 149 -4.81 -4.50 -16.24
C GLY A 149 -4.86 -6.02 -16.12
N SER A 150 -5.58 -6.54 -15.12
CA SER A 150 -5.94 -7.96 -15.03
C SER A 150 -7.00 -8.35 -16.05
#